data_AF-A0A0R2GYY8-F1
#
_entry.id   AF-A0A0R2GYY8-F1
#
_cell.length_a   1.000
_cell.length_b   1.000
_cell.length_c   1.000
_cell.angle_alpha   90.00
_cell.angle_beta   90.00
_cell.angle_gamma   90.00
#
_symmetry.space_group_name_H-M   'P 1'
#
loop_
_entity.id
_entity.type
_entity.pdbx_description
1 polymer ?
#
loop_
_entity_poly.entity_id
_entity_poly.type
_entity_poly.pdbx_seq_one_letter_code
_entity_poly.pdbx_strand_id
1 'polypeptide(L)'
;MAKYLNQCLDSIVNQTYQEFEVLLVDDGSTDGSAQIYKKYQQLDKRVKVIKLAANQGLSNARNVGIENATGDYLTFVDSDDWLNNDFLEQMLTPVFAHQAEIVLGNYYRYDEAQQNFLLLPHTRINTS
;
A
#
# COMPACT_ATOMS: atom_id res chain seq x y z
N MET A 1 -11.66 -7.98 -4.26
CA MET A 1 -10.39 -7.67 -3.59
C MET A 1 -9.50 -8.90 -3.46
N ALA A 2 -10.03 -10.01 -2.97
CA ALA A 2 -9.26 -11.20 -2.60
C ALA A 2 -8.29 -11.74 -3.67
N LYS A 3 -8.62 -11.58 -4.97
CA LYS A 3 -7.76 -12.00 -6.09
C LYS A 3 -6.37 -11.34 -6.06
N TYR A 4 -6.29 -10.05 -5.71
CA TYR A 4 -5.06 -9.25 -5.79
C TYR A 4 -4.35 -9.08 -4.46
N LEU A 5 -5.08 -9.25 -3.35
CA LEU A 5 -4.57 -9.00 -2.01
C LEU A 5 -3.32 -9.82 -1.64
N ASN A 6 -3.19 -11.06 -2.14
CA ASN A 6 -1.96 -11.83 -1.93
C ASN A 6 -0.76 -11.15 -2.60
N GLN A 7 -0.89 -10.74 -3.86
CA GLN A 7 0.18 -10.07 -4.60
C GLN A 7 0.56 -8.74 -3.96
N CYS A 8 -0.44 -7.96 -3.54
CA CYS A 8 -0.24 -6.71 -2.81
C CYS A 8 0.58 -6.96 -1.52
N LEU A 9 0.10 -7.85 -0.64
CA LEU A 9 0.75 -8.13 0.63
C LEU A 9 2.12 -8.78 0.47
N ASP A 10 2.30 -9.68 -0.51
CA ASP A 10 3.60 -10.26 -0.83
C ASP A 10 4.60 -9.16 -1.24
N SER A 11 4.19 -8.18 -2.03
CA SER A 11 5.08 -7.07 -2.41
C SER A 11 5.46 -6.17 -1.23
N ILE A 12 4.58 -6.04 -0.23
CA ILE A 12 4.81 -5.22 0.97
C ILE A 12 5.73 -5.94 1.96
N VAL A 13 5.45 -7.20 2.30
CA VAL A 13 6.24 -7.91 3.33
C VAL A 13 7.66 -8.23 2.87
N ASN A 14 7.90 -8.27 1.55
CA ASN A 14 9.20 -8.52 0.94
C ASN A 14 9.96 -7.23 0.52
N GLN A 15 9.53 -6.05 1.00
CA GLN A 15 10.30 -4.81 0.79
C GLN A 15 11.73 -4.97 1.32
N THR A 16 12.72 -4.29 0.72
CA THR A 16 14.13 -4.32 1.17
C THR A 16 14.30 -3.59 2.50
N TYR A 17 13.66 -2.44 2.67
CA TYR A 17 13.55 -1.73 3.94
C TYR A 17 12.69 -2.53 4.93
N GLN A 18 13.18 -2.79 6.15
CA GLN A 18 12.49 -3.68 7.10
C GLN A 18 11.76 -2.96 8.26
N GLU A 19 12.13 -1.72 8.56
CA GLU A 19 11.67 -0.98 9.75
C GLU A 19 10.37 -0.22 9.47
N PHE A 20 9.29 -0.97 9.24
CA PHE A 20 7.95 -0.44 8.98
C PHE A 20 6.86 -1.29 9.66
N GLU A 21 5.64 -0.75 9.72
CA GLU A 21 4.44 -1.48 10.08
C GLU A 21 3.41 -1.46 8.94
N VAL A 22 2.53 -2.46 8.89
CA VAL A 22 1.45 -2.54 7.93
C VAL A 22 0.13 -2.51 8.66
N LEU A 23 -0.65 -1.46 8.45
CA LEU A 23 -2.01 -1.33 8.99
C LEU A 23 -3.02 -1.69 7.89
N LEU A 24 -3.49 -2.93 7.89
CA LEU A 24 -4.55 -3.37 7.00
C LEU A 24 -5.91 -3.06 7.63
N VAL A 25 -6.63 -2.12 7.03
CA VAL A 25 -7.98 -1.74 7.49
C VAL A 25 -9.03 -2.47 6.66
N ASP A 26 -9.70 -3.45 7.26
CA ASP A 26 -10.78 -4.21 6.65
C ASP A 26 -12.12 -3.49 6.82
N ASP A 27 -12.60 -2.85 5.75
CA ASP A 27 -13.85 -2.09 5.68
C ASP A 27 -15.08 -2.98 5.39
N GLY A 28 -15.20 -4.08 6.13
CA GLY A 28 -16.34 -5.00 6.04
C GLY A 28 -16.29 -5.96 4.84
N SER A 29 -15.12 -6.52 4.52
CA SER A 29 -14.96 -7.47 3.39
C SER A 29 -15.80 -8.74 3.57
N THR A 30 -16.45 -9.18 2.48
CA THR A 30 -17.24 -10.44 2.42
C THR A 30 -16.71 -11.43 1.37
N ASP A 31 -15.60 -11.12 0.70
CA ASP A 31 -15.10 -11.80 -0.50
C ASP A 31 -13.96 -12.80 -0.25
N GLY A 32 -13.77 -13.22 1.00
CA GLY A 32 -12.67 -14.13 1.38
C GLY A 32 -11.33 -13.44 1.67
N SER A 33 -11.26 -12.10 1.60
CA SER A 33 -10.06 -11.34 1.98
C SER A 33 -9.62 -11.60 3.43
N ALA A 34 -10.57 -11.97 4.30
CA ALA A 34 -10.29 -12.26 5.70
C ALA A 34 -9.38 -13.45 5.95
N GLN A 35 -9.46 -14.49 5.13
CA GLN A 35 -8.56 -15.64 5.23
C GLN A 35 -7.14 -15.23 4.81
N ILE A 36 -7.03 -14.36 3.81
CA ILE A 36 -5.75 -13.88 3.27
C ILE A 36 -5.03 -13.04 4.32
N TYR A 37 -5.61 -11.94 4.81
CA TYR A 37 -4.88 -11.08 5.74
C TYR A 37 -4.57 -11.78 7.08
N LYS A 38 -5.38 -12.77 7.50
CA LYS A 38 -5.08 -13.58 8.69
C LYS A 38 -3.82 -14.42 8.53
N LYS A 39 -3.59 -14.97 7.33
CA LYS A 39 -2.36 -15.67 6.99
C LYS A 39 -1.16 -14.73 7.12
N TYR A 40 -1.23 -13.52 6.56
CA TYR A 40 -0.13 -12.54 6.66
C TYR A 40 0.11 -12.05 8.08
N GLN A 41 -0.95 -11.82 8.87
CA GLN A 41 -0.82 -11.47 10.29
C GLN A 41 -0.10 -12.56 11.11
N GLN A 42 -0.19 -13.83 10.71
CA GLN A 42 0.54 -14.94 11.34
C GLN A 42 1.99 -15.07 10.83
N LEU A 43 2.22 -14.74 9.55
CA LEU A 43 3.53 -14.85 8.92
C LEU A 43 4.47 -13.70 9.27
N ASP A 44 3.93 -12.48 9.40
CA ASP A 44 4.71 -11.26 9.61
C ASP A 44 4.10 -10.43 10.73
N LYS A 45 4.89 -10.21 11.80
CA LYS A 45 4.47 -9.47 12.99
C LYS A 45 4.26 -7.97 12.74
N ARG A 46 4.78 -7.44 11.63
CA ARG A 46 4.57 -6.05 11.21
C ARG A 46 3.14 -5.82 10.70
N VAL A 47 2.44 -6.90 10.29
CA VAL A 47 1.07 -6.82 9.76
C VAL A 47 0.05 -6.81 10.89
N LYS A 48 -0.62 -5.68 11.06
CA LYS A 48 -1.73 -5.48 12.01
C LYS A 48 -3.02 -5.28 11.22
N VAL A 49 -4.10 -5.90 11.68
CA VAL A 49 -5.42 -5.82 11.03
C VAL A 49 -6.39 -5.07 11.93
N ILE A 50 -7.01 -4.03 11.38
CA ILE A 50 -8.07 -3.27 12.03
C ILE A 50 -9.36 -3.55 11.27
N LYS A 51 -10.39 -4.03 11.96
CA LYS A 51 -11.68 -4.37 11.32
C LYS A 51 -12.72 -3.33 11.66
N LEU A 52 -13.35 -2.79 10.64
CA LEU A 52 -14.50 -1.90 10.81
C LEU A 52 -15.78 -2.72 10.98
N ALA A 53 -16.73 -2.18 11.75
CA ALA A 53 -17.97 -2.89 12.07
C ALA A 53 -18.87 -3.12 10.84
N ALA A 54 -18.76 -2.25 9.84
CA ALA A 54 -19.46 -2.30 8.57
C ALA A 54 -18.66 -1.49 7.55
N ASN A 55 -19.03 -1.60 6.27
CA ASN A 55 -18.47 -0.78 5.20
C ASN A 55 -18.81 0.71 5.44
N GLN A 56 -17.78 1.52 5.61
CA GLN A 56 -17.82 2.96 5.86
C GLN A 56 -17.06 3.77 4.81
N GLY A 57 -16.51 3.10 3.79
CA GLY A 57 -15.83 3.70 2.67
C GLY A 57 -14.33 3.92 2.89
N LEU A 58 -13.61 4.04 1.77
CA LEU A 58 -12.15 4.13 1.72
C LEU A 58 -11.56 5.29 2.53
N SER A 59 -12.21 6.46 2.50
CA SER A 59 -11.74 7.62 3.28
C SER A 59 -11.76 7.35 4.78
N ASN A 60 -12.81 6.70 5.28
CA ASN A 60 -12.89 6.33 6.69
C ASN A 60 -11.83 5.28 7.05
N ALA A 61 -11.64 4.28 6.18
CA ALA A 61 -10.60 3.28 6.38
C ALA A 61 -9.19 3.90 6.46
N ARG A 62 -8.87 4.88 5.60
CA ARG A 62 -7.60 5.61 5.64
C ARG A 62 -7.45 6.43 6.93
N ASN A 63 -8.51 7.11 7.36
CA ASN A 63 -8.49 7.88 8.61
C ASN A 63 -8.22 6.98 9.83
N VAL A 64 -8.90 5.83 9.91
CA VAL A 64 -8.65 4.84 10.96
C VAL A 64 -7.21 4.33 10.91
N GLY A 65 -6.67 4.10 9.71
CA GLY A 65 -5.25 3.76 9.53
C GLY A 65 -4.31 4.83 10.09
N ILE A 66 -4.54 6.11 9.75
CA ILE A 66 -3.76 7.25 10.25
C ILE A 66 -3.80 7.33 11.79
N GLU A 67 -4.98 7.21 12.39
CA GLU A 67 -5.15 7.30 13.85
C GLU A 67 -4.42 6.19 14.62
N ASN A 68 -4.15 5.05 13.97
CA ASN A 68 -3.48 3.91 14.58
C ASN A 68 -1.99 3.79 14.16
N ALA A 69 -1.50 4.66 13.28
CA ALA A 69 -0.13 4.66 12.83
C ALA A 69 0.81 5.16 13.91
N THR A 70 1.97 4.51 14.04
CA THR A 70 3.02 4.85 15.00
C THR A 70 4.36 5.20 14.36
N GLY A 71 4.49 5.02 13.04
CA GLY A 71 5.66 5.41 12.28
C GLY A 71 5.77 6.93 12.08
N ASP A 72 7.00 7.39 11.85
CA ASP A 72 7.30 8.81 11.57
C ASP A 72 6.77 9.29 10.21
N TYR A 73 6.55 8.34 9.29
CA TYR A 73 6.06 8.58 7.94
C TYR A 73 4.93 7.62 7.61
N LEU A 74 4.04 8.08 6.73
CA LEU A 74 2.91 7.29 6.24
C LEU A 74 2.91 7.21 4.71
N THR A 75 2.54 6.06 4.19
CA THR A 75 2.26 5.85 2.77
C THR A 75 1.01 5.00 2.63
N PHE A 76 0.29 5.18 1.53
CA PHE A 76 -0.93 4.44 1.24
C PHE A 76 -0.69 3.50 0.07
N VAL A 77 -1.17 2.27 0.19
CA VAL A 77 -1.11 1.25 -0.85
C VAL A 77 -2.51 0.71 -1.05
N ASP A 78 -3.04 0.82 -2.27
CA ASP A 78 -4.33 0.25 -2.60
C ASP A 78 -4.17 -1.27 -2.79
N SER A 79 -5.11 -2.05 -2.27
CA SER A 79 -4.98 -3.51 -2.13
C SER A 79 -5.15 -4.31 -3.42
N ASP A 80 -5.43 -3.63 -4.53
CA ASP A 80 -5.41 -4.13 -5.89
C ASP A 80 -4.12 -3.77 -6.67
N ASP A 81 -3.20 -3.04 -6.04
CA ASP A 81 -1.87 -2.72 -6.57
C ASP A 81 -0.75 -3.50 -5.85
N TRP A 82 0.47 -3.43 -6.39
CA TRP A 82 1.68 -3.99 -5.77
C TRP A 82 2.87 -3.06 -5.97
N LEU A 83 3.88 -3.25 -5.13
CA LEU A 83 5.07 -2.39 -5.09
C LEU A 83 6.28 -3.07 -5.74
N ASN A 84 7.23 -2.25 -6.18
CA ASN A 84 8.60 -2.72 -6.44
C ASN A 84 9.28 -3.06 -5.10
N ASN A 85 10.19 -4.04 -5.10
CA ASN A 85 10.82 -4.53 -3.86
C ASN A 85 11.59 -3.46 -3.07
N ASP A 86 12.08 -2.41 -3.73
CA ASP A 86 12.85 -1.33 -3.13
C ASP A 86 12.02 -0.05 -2.90
N PHE A 87 10.70 -0.11 -3.09
CA PHE A 87 9.82 1.08 -3.05
C PHE A 87 10.00 1.90 -1.77
N LEU A 88 9.97 1.28 -0.59
CA LEU A 88 10.11 2.03 0.68
C LEU A 88 11.48 2.72 0.81
N GLU A 89 12.56 2.06 0.40
CA GLU A 89 13.92 2.62 0.38
C GLU A 89 14.01 3.83 -0.57
N GLN A 90 13.43 3.71 -1.76
CA GLN A 90 13.38 4.79 -2.74
C GLN A 90 12.56 5.98 -2.23
N MET A 91 11.43 5.73 -1.58
CA MET A 91 10.58 6.79 -1.02
C MET A 91 11.23 7.50 0.17
N LEU A 92 12.04 6.80 0.97
CA LEU A 92 12.77 7.39 2.10
C LEU A 92 14.05 8.12 1.69
N THR A 93 14.62 7.83 0.52
CA THR A 93 15.87 8.46 0.07
C THR A 93 15.77 10.00 0.04
N PRO A 94 14.75 10.64 -0.57
CA PRO A 94 14.61 12.09 -0.54
C PRO A 94 14.33 12.66 0.86
N VAL A 95 13.67 11.89 1.73
CA VAL A 95 13.41 12.29 3.12
C VAL A 95 14.73 12.50 3.86
N PHE A 96 15.65 11.54 3.79
CA PHE A 96 16.94 11.64 4.47
C PHE A 96 17.93 12.57 3.75
N ALA A 97 17.92 12.59 2.42
CA ALA A 97 18.86 13.40 1.65
C ALA A 97 18.51 14.90 1.62
N HIS A 98 17.22 15.23 1.69
CA HIS A 98 16.72 16.60 1.48
C HIS A 98 15.83 17.11 2.61
N GLN A 99 15.63 16.33 3.67
CA GLN A 99 14.67 16.64 4.72
C GLN A 99 13.27 16.88 4.15
N ALA A 100 12.92 16.12 3.09
CA ALA A 100 11.63 16.26 2.42
C ALA A 100 10.49 15.83 3.37
N GLU A 101 9.47 16.68 3.51
CA GLU A 101 8.28 16.38 4.31
C GLU A 101 7.26 15.52 3.54
N ILE A 102 7.30 15.59 2.20
CA ILE A 102 6.40 14.85 1.30
C ILE A 102 7.22 14.33 0.12
N VAL A 103 7.03 13.06 -0.20
CA VAL A 103 7.64 12.40 -1.37
C VAL A 103 6.53 11.79 -2.22
N LEU A 104 6.59 12.02 -3.53
CA LEU A 104 5.65 11.48 -4.50
C LEU A 104 6.37 10.48 -5.40
N GLY A 105 5.90 9.23 -5.37
CA GLY A 105 6.33 8.19 -6.29
C GLY A 105 5.60 8.31 -7.63
N ASN A 106 6.16 7.70 -8.67
CA ASN A 106 5.45 7.44 -9.90
C ASN A 106 4.86 6.02 -9.88
N TYR A 107 3.95 5.72 -10.79
CA TYR A 107 3.34 4.39 -10.90
C TYR A 107 3.35 3.91 -12.35
N TYR A 108 3.37 2.60 -12.53
CA TYR A 108 3.16 1.95 -13.80
C TYR A 108 1.75 1.37 -13.82
N ARG A 109 1.06 1.49 -14.95
CA ARG A 109 -0.24 0.83 -15.13
C ARG A 109 -0.01 -0.54 -15.73
N TYR A 110 -0.61 -1.57 -15.15
CA TYR A 110 -0.56 -2.92 -15.69
C TYR A 110 -1.89 -3.27 -16.37
N ASP A 111 -1.83 -3.79 -17.60
CA ASP A 111 -2.97 -4.36 -18.29
C ASP A 111 -2.98 -5.88 -18.04
N GLU A 112 -3.94 -6.33 -17.22
CA GLU A 112 -4.10 -7.75 -16.92
C GLU A 112 -4.47 -8.62 -18.12
N ALA A 113 -5.21 -8.07 -19.09
CA ALA A 113 -5.67 -8.83 -20.25
C ALA A 113 -4.51 -9.07 -21.23
N GLN A 114 -3.59 -8.10 -21.34
CA GLN A 114 -2.42 -8.18 -22.21
C GLN A 114 -1.14 -8.61 -21.49
N GLN A 115 -1.18 -8.73 -20.16
CA GLN A 115 -0.06 -9.05 -19.30
C GLN A 115 1.18 -8.16 -19.53
N ASN A 116 0.95 -6.86 -19.66
CA ASN A 116 2.02 -5.89 -19.94
C ASN A 116 1.86 -4.59 -19.13
N PHE A 117 2.96 -3.83 -19.03
CA PHE A 117 2.92 -2.49 -18.49
C PHE A 117 2.61 -1.48 -19.59
N LEU A 118 1.64 -0.62 -19.35
CA LEU A 118 1.30 0.50 -20.20
C LEU A 118 2.24 1.66 -19.88
N LEU A 119 2.97 2.12 -20.90
CA LEU A 119 3.70 3.38 -20.83
C LEU A 119 2.67 4.51 -20.80
N LEU A 120 2.51 5.15 -19.64
CA LEU A 120 1.70 6.35 -19.55
C LEU A 120 2.41 7.46 -20.33
N PRO A 121 1.76 8.09 -21.32
CA PRO A 121 2.35 9.25 -21.99
C PRO A 121 2.62 10.30 -20.92
N HIS A 122 3.85 10.80 -20.85
CA HIS A 122 4.22 11.87 -19.91
C HIS A 122 3.23 13.02 -20.10
N THR A 123 2.29 13.16 -19.17
CA THR A 123 1.40 14.31 -19.17
C THR A 123 2.25 15.44 -18.64
N ARG A 124 2.76 16.29 -19.55
CA ARG A 124 3.36 17.55 -19.15
C ARG A 124 2.28 18.32 -18.41
N ILE A 125 2.43 18.49 -17.10
CA ILE A 125 1.64 19.48 -16.37
C ILE A 125 2.13 20.83 -16.89
N ASN A 126 1.40 21.41 -17.85
CA ASN A 126 1.55 22.81 -18.17
C ASN A 126 1.03 23.59 -16.97
N THR A 127 1.94 24.05 -16.12
CA THR A 127 1.63 25.11 -15.16
C THR A 127 1.42 26.41 -15.95
N SER A 128 0.21 26.96 -15.90
CA SER A 128 -0.12 28.32 -16.33
C SER A 128 0.35 29.37 -15.35
#